data_AF-A0A0R3QLA0-F1
#
_entry.id   AF-A0A0R3QLA0-F1
#
_cell.length_a   1.000
_cell.length_b   1.000
_cell.length_c   1.000
_cell.angle_alpha   90.00
_cell.angle_beta   90.00
_cell.angle_gamma   90.00
#
_symmetry.space_group_name_H-M   'P 1'
#
loop_
_entity.id
_entity.type
_entity.pdbx_description
1 polymer ?
#
loop_
_entity_poly.entity_id
_entity_poly.type
_entity_poly.pdbx_seq_one_letter_code
_entity_poly.pdbx_strand_id
1 'polypeptide(L)'
;MNGVSLQVVLYMIAWFFSYITANNGSYYPWDLNAACQPYIEYFAEASSKMIRCAAIYSSPPKVCTYCTEEYIALKQMEYKLHKLVSSNLFSRDNITCNRVIYESYLISYISEVSTTITKNIWENSRCSSCVDIDWHLETNSTEYTFYNNTIVFQNKLFNWRHCISNFSFLPNDTVICDKCLSSFNELFQFYWYIYITPNINFCLDVETTMNDTMNLWHNVWHCSDDRAEELRDWTLLGYSLALLIIITIFFYAGSYIQSSEIQRHLVQYSQLEAPCALRSHILSSSTLDRVSSSTAGDCERISNLQ
;
A
#
# COMPACT_ATOMS: atom_id res chain seq x y z
N MET A 1 73.39 -5.17 -11.92
CA MET A 1 72.73 -6.48 -12.09
C MET A 1 72.42 -7.01 -10.70
N ASN A 2 71.23 -6.71 -10.17
CA ASN A 2 70.86 -7.16 -8.83
C ASN A 2 70.30 -8.57 -8.96
N GLY A 3 71.19 -9.55 -8.84
CA GLY A 3 70.84 -10.96 -8.89
C GLY A 3 69.97 -11.30 -7.70
N VAL A 4 68.67 -11.45 -7.94
CA VAL A 4 67.76 -12.07 -6.98
C VAL A 4 68.31 -13.48 -6.73
N SER A 5 68.69 -13.75 -5.48
CA SER A 5 69.24 -15.05 -5.08
C SER A 5 68.26 -16.16 -5.48
N LEU A 6 68.77 -17.21 -6.12
CA LEU A 6 68.02 -18.41 -6.54
C LEU A 6 67.15 -18.96 -5.40
N GLN A 7 67.60 -18.76 -4.15
CA GLN A 7 66.89 -19.19 -2.95
C GLN A 7 65.58 -18.43 -2.74
N VAL A 8 65.54 -17.12 -3.03
CA VAL A 8 64.31 -16.31 -2.94
C VAL A 8 63.29 -16.76 -3.99
N VAL A 9 63.76 -17.09 -5.20
CA VAL A 9 62.90 -17.62 -6.28
C VAL A 9 62.31 -18.98 -5.89
N LEU A 10 63.13 -19.87 -5.30
CA LEU A 10 62.67 -21.18 -4.80
C LEU A 10 61.66 -21.05 -3.66
N TYR A 11 61.83 -20.11 -2.73
CA TYR A 11 60.86 -19.85 -1.66
C TYR A 11 59.52 -19.33 -2.21
N MET A 12 59.56 -18.43 -3.19
CA MET A 12 58.36 -17.89 -3.82
C MET A 12 57.61 -18.98 -4.63
N ILE A 13 58.34 -19.84 -5.35
CA ILE A 13 57.76 -20.97 -6.07
C ILE A 13 57.16 -21.98 -5.09
N ALA A 14 57.84 -22.31 -3.98
CA ALA A 14 57.31 -23.24 -2.97
C ALA A 14 56.06 -22.69 -2.27
N TRP A 15 56.00 -21.38 -1.99
CA TRP A 15 54.79 -20.71 -1.50
C TRP A 15 53.66 -20.75 -2.52
N PHE A 16 53.96 -20.48 -3.80
CA PHE A 16 52.96 -20.56 -4.88
C PHE A 16 52.43 -21.99 -5.09
N PHE A 17 53.29 -23.01 -5.03
CA PHE A 17 52.85 -24.41 -5.14
C PHE A 17 52.03 -24.85 -3.94
N SER A 18 52.39 -24.42 -2.72
CA SER A 18 51.59 -24.69 -1.52
C SER A 18 50.20 -24.05 -1.59
N TYR A 19 50.10 -22.85 -2.18
CA TYR A 19 48.84 -22.16 -2.40
C TYR A 19 47.97 -22.86 -3.47
N ILE A 20 48.58 -23.35 -4.55
CA ILE A 20 47.84 -24.06 -5.62
C ILE A 20 47.35 -25.44 -5.16
N THR A 21 48.07 -26.14 -4.27
CA THR A 21 47.62 -27.43 -3.72
C THR A 21 46.43 -27.34 -2.74
N ALA A 22 46.08 -26.15 -2.24
CA ALA A 22 44.98 -25.97 -1.30
C ALA A 22 43.59 -25.84 -1.97
N ASN A 23 43.52 -25.62 -3.29
CA ASN A 23 42.28 -25.30 -4.00
C ASN A 23 41.59 -26.50 -4.68
N ASN A 24 42.16 -27.71 -4.63
CA ASN A 24 41.45 -28.91 -5.05
C ASN A 24 40.91 -29.62 -3.80
N GLY A 25 39.64 -29.36 -3.48
CA GLY A 25 38.81 -30.08 -2.48
C GLY A 25 39.60 -30.93 -1.50
N SER A 26 40.19 -30.28 -0.50
CA SER A 26 41.06 -30.95 0.45
C SER A 26 40.26 -31.96 1.27
N TYR A 27 40.48 -33.25 0.99
CA TYR A 27 39.93 -34.37 1.73
C TYR A 27 40.63 -34.45 3.09
N TYR A 28 40.27 -33.54 4.00
CA TYR A 28 40.81 -33.51 5.34
C TYR A 28 40.28 -34.74 6.11
N PRO A 29 41.16 -35.54 6.74
CA PRO A 29 40.75 -36.76 7.42
C PRO A 29 39.90 -36.52 8.68
N TRP A 30 39.68 -35.27 9.09
CA TRP A 30 38.76 -34.89 10.18
C TRP A 30 37.42 -34.34 9.69
N ASP A 31 37.24 -34.13 8.38
CA ASP A 31 35.95 -33.71 7.84
C ASP A 31 35.05 -34.94 7.66
N LEU A 32 34.08 -35.07 8.55
CA LEU A 32 33.11 -36.15 8.56
C LEU A 32 32.14 -36.07 7.37
N ASN A 33 31.91 -34.86 6.87
CA ASN A 33 30.82 -34.53 5.94
C ASN A 33 31.34 -34.09 4.56
N ALA A 34 32.63 -34.30 4.28
CA ALA A 34 33.27 -33.97 3.00
C ALA A 34 32.49 -34.50 1.78
N ALA A 35 31.85 -35.67 1.90
CA ALA A 35 31.03 -36.26 0.84
C ALA A 35 29.73 -35.47 0.54
N CYS A 36 29.20 -34.76 1.54
CA CYS A 36 27.98 -33.97 1.43
C CYS A 36 28.27 -32.51 1.02
N GLN A 37 29.50 -32.05 1.21
CA GLN A 37 29.94 -30.67 0.97
C GLN A 37 29.63 -30.12 -0.44
N PRO A 38 29.82 -30.87 -1.55
CA PRO A 38 29.50 -30.36 -2.88
C PRO A 38 28.01 -30.01 -3.05
N TYR A 39 27.12 -30.76 -2.41
CA TYR A 39 25.68 -30.51 -2.46
C TYR A 39 25.27 -29.25 -1.70
N ILE A 40 25.96 -28.99 -0.58
CA ILE A 40 25.84 -27.76 0.19
C ILE A 40 26.29 -26.56 -0.67
N GLU A 41 27.41 -26.70 -1.38
CA GLU A 41 27.93 -25.64 -2.26
C GLU A 41 26.99 -25.31 -3.42
N TYR A 42 26.39 -26.32 -4.06
CA TYR A 42 25.40 -26.07 -5.12
C TYR A 42 24.14 -25.34 -4.59
N PHE A 43 23.68 -25.68 -3.39
CA PHE A 43 22.59 -24.95 -2.75
C PHE A 43 23.00 -23.53 -2.38
N ALA A 44 24.21 -23.34 -1.86
CA ALA A 44 24.74 -22.01 -1.52
C ALA A 44 24.83 -21.12 -2.76
N GLU A 45 25.24 -21.66 -3.91
CA GLU A 45 25.27 -20.91 -5.18
C GLU A 45 23.86 -20.52 -5.64
N ALA A 46 22.91 -21.47 -5.64
CA ALA A 46 21.53 -21.22 -6.08
C ALA A 46 20.83 -20.19 -5.17
N SER A 47 20.95 -20.35 -3.85
CA SER A 47 20.37 -19.42 -2.87
C SER A 47 21.02 -18.03 -2.95
N SER A 48 22.34 -17.95 -3.17
CA SER A 48 23.03 -16.68 -3.37
C SER A 48 22.52 -15.93 -4.60
N LYS A 49 22.30 -16.63 -5.73
CA LYS A 49 21.71 -16.04 -6.94
C LYS A 49 20.32 -15.47 -6.68
N MET A 50 19.46 -16.23 -6.02
CA MET A 50 18.11 -15.78 -5.66
C MET A 50 18.12 -14.55 -4.73
N ILE A 51 18.91 -14.58 -3.65
CA ILE A 51 19.05 -13.45 -2.73
C ILE A 51 19.63 -12.22 -3.46
N ARG A 52 20.63 -12.42 -4.31
CA ARG A 52 21.21 -11.34 -5.11
C ARG A 52 20.19 -10.72 -6.05
N CYS A 53 19.38 -11.53 -6.73
CA CYS A 53 18.32 -11.02 -7.59
C CYS A 53 17.33 -10.15 -6.77
N ALA A 54 16.85 -10.67 -5.64
CA ALA A 54 15.94 -9.94 -4.76
C ALA A 54 16.54 -8.61 -4.23
N ALA A 55 17.84 -8.61 -3.90
CA ALA A 55 18.53 -7.40 -3.46
C ALA A 55 18.68 -6.35 -4.57
N ILE A 56 18.98 -6.77 -5.80
CA ILE A 56 19.08 -5.88 -6.97
C ILE A 56 17.72 -5.24 -7.28
N TYR A 57 16.65 -6.03 -7.22
CA TYR A 57 15.30 -5.60 -7.50
C TYR A 57 14.51 -5.22 -6.25
N SER A 58 15.16 -4.54 -5.29
CA SER A 58 14.54 -4.12 -4.02
C SER A 58 13.92 -2.72 -4.06
N SER A 59 14.21 -1.89 -5.06
CA SER A 59 13.73 -0.50 -5.15
C SER A 59 13.31 -0.08 -6.57
N PRO A 60 11.99 -0.07 -6.87
CA PRO A 60 10.94 -0.75 -6.11
C PRO A 60 11.10 -2.28 -6.17
N PRO A 61 10.51 -3.02 -5.21
CA PRO A 61 10.47 -4.48 -5.23
C PRO A 61 9.92 -5.04 -6.55
N LYS A 62 10.71 -5.87 -7.27
CA LYS A 62 10.30 -6.55 -8.51
C LYS A 62 10.69 -8.03 -8.54
N VAL A 63 10.57 -8.69 -7.41
CA VAL A 63 11.09 -10.05 -7.22
C VAL A 63 10.29 -11.07 -8.04
N CYS A 64 8.96 -10.94 -8.06
CA CYS A 64 8.10 -11.93 -8.71
C CYS A 64 8.31 -11.93 -10.23
N THR A 65 8.58 -10.78 -10.83
CA THR A 65 8.72 -10.63 -12.28
C THR A 65 10.14 -10.87 -12.78
N TYR A 66 11.17 -10.60 -11.98
CA TYR A 66 12.57 -10.71 -12.41
C TYR A 66 13.35 -11.87 -11.80
N CYS A 67 12.90 -12.46 -10.69
CA CYS A 67 13.66 -13.48 -9.96
C CYS A 67 13.01 -14.88 -9.98
N THR A 68 12.07 -15.11 -10.91
CA THR A 68 11.33 -16.39 -10.99
C THR A 68 12.26 -17.54 -11.33
N GLU A 69 13.20 -17.36 -12.26
CA GLU A 69 14.12 -18.42 -12.69
C GLU A 69 15.05 -18.84 -11.54
N GLU A 70 15.59 -17.88 -10.79
CA GLU A 70 16.44 -18.12 -9.64
C GLU A 70 15.68 -18.83 -8.51
N TYR A 71 14.40 -18.48 -8.32
CA TYR A 71 13.54 -19.16 -7.36
C TYR A 71 13.27 -20.61 -7.78
N ILE A 72 12.97 -20.86 -9.06
CA ILE A 72 12.80 -22.22 -9.60
C ILE A 72 14.08 -23.04 -9.42
N ALA A 73 15.24 -22.45 -9.74
CA ALA A 73 16.53 -23.11 -9.58
C ALA A 73 16.81 -23.49 -8.11
N LEU A 74 16.48 -22.61 -7.16
CA LEU A 74 16.56 -22.90 -5.74
C LEU A 74 15.66 -24.09 -5.36
N LYS A 75 14.40 -24.09 -5.79
CA LYS A 75 13.45 -25.19 -5.54
C LYS A 75 13.90 -26.51 -6.17
N GLN A 76 14.51 -26.46 -7.34
CA GLN A 76 15.13 -27.63 -7.98
C GLN A 76 16.27 -28.19 -7.13
N MET A 77 17.07 -27.33 -6.50
CA MET A 77 18.15 -27.76 -5.61
C MET A 77 17.62 -28.34 -4.30
N GLU A 78 16.64 -27.71 -3.67
CA GLU A 78 15.97 -28.25 -2.47
C GLU A 78 15.41 -29.65 -2.73
N TYR A 79 14.75 -29.83 -3.87
CA TYR A 79 14.22 -31.11 -4.28
C TYR A 79 15.31 -32.19 -4.42
N LYS A 80 16.41 -31.86 -5.10
CA LYS A 80 17.56 -32.77 -5.25
C LYS A 80 18.18 -33.13 -3.90
N LEU A 81 18.32 -32.16 -2.99
CA LEU A 81 18.86 -32.40 -1.65
C LEU A 81 17.99 -33.36 -0.84
N HIS A 82 16.66 -33.20 -0.88
CA HIS A 82 15.75 -34.11 -0.19
C HIS A 82 15.77 -35.53 -0.79
N LYS A 83 15.97 -35.68 -2.11
CA LYS A 83 16.12 -37.00 -2.76
C LYS A 83 17.46 -37.69 -2.49
N LEU A 84 18.45 -37.03 -1.86
CA LEU A 84 19.72 -37.66 -1.49
C LEU A 84 19.57 -38.82 -0.50
N VAL A 85 18.42 -38.96 0.15
CA VAL A 85 18.08 -40.13 0.99
C VAL A 85 18.15 -41.43 0.18
N SER A 86 17.82 -41.40 -1.11
CA SER A 86 17.73 -42.60 -1.97
C SER A 86 19.03 -42.93 -2.71
N SER A 87 20.05 -42.08 -2.66
CA SER A 87 21.26 -42.19 -3.49
C SER A 87 22.45 -42.90 -2.83
N ASN A 88 22.25 -43.58 -1.69
CA ASN A 88 23.31 -44.24 -0.91
C ASN A 88 24.53 -43.33 -0.63
N LEU A 89 24.31 -42.02 -0.50
CA LEU A 89 25.34 -41.04 -0.18
C LEU A 89 25.36 -40.80 1.32
N PHE A 90 26.45 -41.22 1.96
CA PHE A 90 26.63 -41.15 3.40
C PHE A 90 27.86 -40.32 3.76
N SER A 91 27.77 -39.65 4.90
CA SER A 91 28.92 -39.12 5.61
C SER A 91 29.79 -40.27 6.15
N ARG A 92 30.97 -39.92 6.66
CA ARG A 92 31.94 -40.90 7.14
C ARG A 92 31.48 -41.67 8.39
N ASP A 93 30.54 -41.13 9.16
CA ASP A 93 29.84 -41.79 10.27
C ASP A 93 28.55 -42.51 9.84
N ASN A 94 28.36 -42.75 8.54
CA ASN A 94 27.24 -43.52 7.98
C ASN A 94 25.86 -42.84 8.18
N ILE A 95 25.83 -41.51 8.28
CA ILE A 95 24.60 -40.70 8.28
C ILE A 95 24.30 -40.28 6.84
N THR A 96 23.03 -40.27 6.44
CA THR A 96 22.65 -39.79 5.10
C THR A 96 22.88 -38.28 4.97
N CYS A 97 23.36 -37.83 3.82
CA CYS A 97 23.62 -36.40 3.61
C CYS A 97 22.39 -35.51 3.84
N ASN A 98 21.17 -36.00 3.57
CA ASN A 98 19.94 -35.26 3.90
C ASN A 98 19.84 -34.94 5.40
N ARG A 99 20.12 -35.90 6.28
CA ARG A 99 20.10 -35.67 7.73
C ARG A 99 21.22 -34.74 8.16
N VAL A 100 22.42 -34.90 7.59
CA VAL A 100 23.55 -33.99 7.84
C VAL A 100 23.18 -32.54 7.51
N ILE A 101 22.50 -32.32 6.39
CA ILE A 101 22.14 -31.00 5.88
C ILE A 101 21.01 -30.35 6.70
N TYR A 102 19.97 -31.10 7.05
CA TYR A 102 18.74 -30.54 7.64
C TYR A 102 18.58 -30.79 9.14
N GLU A 103 19.16 -31.85 9.71
CA GLU A 103 18.80 -32.36 11.06
C GLU A 103 19.98 -32.48 12.03
N SER A 104 21.20 -32.71 11.56
CA SER A 104 22.34 -33.11 12.42
C SER A 104 22.89 -32.00 13.32
N TYR A 105 22.48 -30.75 13.12
CA TYR A 105 23.00 -29.58 13.84
C TYR A 105 21.88 -28.83 14.56
N LEU A 106 22.25 -28.11 15.65
CA LEU A 106 21.31 -27.28 16.42
C LEU A 106 20.56 -26.26 15.53
N ILE A 107 21.26 -25.75 14.51
CA ILE A 107 20.71 -24.83 13.52
C ILE A 107 21.10 -25.36 12.15
N SER A 108 20.11 -25.60 11.28
CA SER A 108 20.35 -25.86 9.85
C SER A 108 20.26 -24.54 9.09
N TYR A 109 21.41 -23.95 8.76
CA TYR A 109 21.46 -22.73 7.96
C TYR A 109 20.80 -22.91 6.58
N ILE A 110 20.87 -24.10 5.99
CA ILE A 110 20.21 -24.42 4.73
C ILE A 110 18.68 -24.31 4.88
N SER A 111 18.13 -24.91 5.94
CA SER A 111 16.70 -24.81 6.26
C SER A 111 16.25 -23.37 6.51
N GLU A 112 17.02 -22.60 7.29
CA GLU A 112 16.71 -21.20 7.61
C GLU A 112 16.75 -20.29 6.36
N VAL A 113 17.77 -20.46 5.52
CA VAL A 113 17.89 -19.70 4.26
C VAL A 113 16.76 -20.06 3.30
N SER A 114 16.50 -21.35 3.10
CA SER A 114 15.37 -21.85 2.29
C SER A 114 14.03 -21.27 2.75
N THR A 115 13.78 -21.32 4.06
CA THR A 115 12.55 -20.81 4.67
C THR A 115 12.43 -19.31 4.50
N THR A 116 13.52 -18.56 4.69
CA THR A 116 13.53 -17.10 4.51
C THR A 116 13.22 -16.72 3.07
N ILE A 117 13.84 -17.38 2.09
CA ILE A 117 13.56 -17.09 0.68
C ILE A 117 12.12 -17.45 0.32
N THR A 118 11.63 -18.59 0.77
CA THR A 118 10.28 -19.07 0.45
C THR A 118 9.21 -18.18 1.10
N LYS A 119 9.27 -18.01 2.42
CA LYS A 119 8.22 -17.30 3.17
C LYS A 119 8.38 -15.79 3.12
N ASN A 120 9.57 -15.30 3.45
CA ASN A 120 9.76 -13.86 3.66
C ASN A 120 9.96 -13.08 2.35
N ILE A 121 10.49 -13.75 1.31
CA ILE A 121 10.71 -13.11 0.00
C ILE A 121 9.59 -13.48 -0.97
N TRP A 122 9.35 -14.76 -1.24
CA TRP A 122 8.42 -15.19 -2.30
C TRP A 122 6.94 -15.09 -1.89
N GLU A 123 6.56 -15.74 -0.79
CA GLU A 123 5.16 -15.79 -0.33
C GLU A 123 4.66 -14.43 0.16
N ASN A 124 5.45 -13.71 0.98
CA ASN A 124 5.10 -12.35 1.43
C ASN A 124 4.98 -11.35 0.27
N SER A 125 5.70 -11.56 -0.83
CA SER A 125 5.53 -10.76 -2.06
C SER A 125 4.32 -11.17 -2.89
N ARG A 126 3.58 -12.21 -2.48
CA ARG A 126 2.40 -12.75 -3.18
C ARG A 126 2.69 -13.12 -4.63
N CYS A 127 3.86 -13.70 -4.91
CA CYS A 127 4.29 -14.00 -6.28
C CYS A 127 3.38 -14.99 -7.01
N SER A 128 2.68 -15.86 -6.28
CA SER A 128 1.62 -16.74 -6.83
C SER A 128 0.44 -16.00 -7.45
N SER A 129 0.32 -14.68 -7.23
CA SER A 129 -0.70 -13.83 -7.87
C SER A 129 -0.24 -13.22 -9.20
N CYS A 130 1.05 -13.33 -9.52
CA CYS A 130 1.62 -12.78 -10.76
C CYS A 130 2.23 -13.86 -11.67
N VAL A 131 2.67 -14.97 -11.09
CA VAL A 131 3.31 -16.07 -11.80
C VAL A 131 2.62 -17.37 -11.44
N ASP A 132 2.32 -18.16 -12.46
CA ASP A 132 1.95 -19.56 -12.34
C ASP A 132 3.17 -20.43 -12.70
N ILE A 133 3.55 -21.33 -11.81
CA ILE A 133 4.72 -22.20 -11.99
C ILE A 133 4.23 -23.64 -12.03
N ASP A 134 4.47 -24.31 -13.15
CA ASP A 134 4.15 -25.73 -13.34
C ASP A 134 5.36 -26.58 -12.92
N TRP A 135 5.28 -27.11 -11.70
CA TRP A 135 6.39 -27.78 -11.03
C TRP A 135 6.64 -29.19 -11.60
N HIS A 136 7.68 -29.32 -12.42
CA HIS A 136 8.18 -30.61 -12.93
C HIS A 136 9.61 -30.88 -12.46
N LEU A 137 9.76 -30.98 -11.14
CA LEU A 137 11.06 -31.10 -10.47
C LEU A 137 11.79 -32.43 -10.79
N GLU A 138 11.04 -33.47 -11.16
CA GLU A 138 11.58 -34.80 -11.50
C GLU A 138 12.29 -34.84 -12.85
N THR A 139 11.69 -34.21 -13.85
CA THR A 139 12.18 -34.16 -15.22
C THR A 139 13.03 -32.93 -15.49
N ASN A 140 13.19 -32.04 -14.50
CA ASN A 140 13.90 -30.78 -14.61
C ASN A 140 13.35 -29.90 -15.77
N SER A 141 12.03 -29.96 -15.96
CA SER A 141 11.30 -29.27 -17.03
C SER A 141 10.22 -28.36 -16.47
N THR A 142 10.48 -27.76 -15.31
CA THR A 142 9.58 -26.78 -14.70
C THR A 142 9.46 -25.56 -15.61
N GLU A 143 8.23 -25.20 -15.96
CA GLU A 143 7.91 -24.04 -16.77
C GLU A 143 7.11 -23.03 -15.92
N TYR A 144 7.07 -21.78 -16.35
CA TYR A 144 6.27 -20.76 -15.69
C TYR A 144 5.64 -19.81 -16.70
N THR A 145 4.50 -19.24 -16.32
CA THR A 145 3.79 -18.24 -17.12
C THR A 145 3.30 -17.10 -16.23
N PHE A 146 3.25 -15.90 -16.79
CA PHE A 146 2.68 -14.75 -16.08
C PHE A 146 1.17 -14.70 -16.29
N TYR A 147 0.43 -14.33 -15.25
CA TYR A 147 -1.00 -14.09 -15.39
C TYR A 147 -1.25 -12.92 -16.36
N ASN A 148 -2.38 -13.00 -17.08
CA ASN A 148 -2.76 -11.99 -18.06
C ASN A 148 -2.79 -10.57 -17.46
N ASN A 149 -3.28 -10.43 -16.23
CA ASN A 149 -3.32 -9.12 -15.54
C ASN A 149 -1.92 -8.53 -15.34
N THR A 150 -0.94 -9.37 -14.99
CA THR A 150 0.46 -8.97 -14.83
C THR A 150 1.04 -8.53 -16.17
N ILE A 151 0.78 -9.27 -17.24
CA ILE A 151 1.24 -8.92 -18.60
C ILE A 151 0.63 -7.59 -19.06
N VAL A 152 -0.68 -7.42 -18.88
CA VAL A 152 -1.38 -6.18 -19.24
C VAL A 152 -0.86 -4.98 -18.44
N PHE A 153 -0.62 -5.15 -17.13
CA PHE A 153 0.00 -4.13 -16.29
C PHE A 153 1.38 -3.72 -16.83
N GLN A 154 2.26 -4.70 -17.07
CA GLN A 154 3.63 -4.46 -17.55
C GLN A 154 3.63 -3.76 -18.92
N ASN A 155 2.73 -4.15 -19.83
CA ASN A 155 2.60 -3.49 -21.13
C ASN A 155 2.15 -2.03 -21.01
N LYS A 156 1.14 -1.75 -20.17
CA LYS A 156 0.68 -0.36 -19.92
C LYS A 156 1.76 0.48 -19.26
N LEU A 157 2.47 -0.09 -18.30
CA LEU A 157 3.60 0.54 -17.63
C LEU A 157 4.74 0.84 -18.62
N PHE A 158 5.06 -0.11 -19.50
CA PHE A 158 6.05 0.08 -20.56
C PHE A 158 5.65 1.22 -21.49
N ASN A 159 4.40 1.26 -21.95
CA ASN A 159 3.90 2.34 -22.81
C ASN A 159 4.00 3.72 -22.16
N TRP A 160 3.65 3.81 -20.88
CA TRP A 160 3.78 5.06 -20.12
C TRP A 160 5.24 5.47 -19.95
N ARG A 161 6.14 4.55 -19.54
CA ARG A 161 7.58 4.82 -19.44
C ARG A 161 8.19 5.21 -20.79
N HIS A 162 7.77 4.56 -21.87
CA HIS A 162 8.21 4.89 -23.22
C HIS A 162 7.79 6.31 -23.60
N CYS A 163 6.54 6.70 -23.30
CA CYS A 163 6.10 8.09 -23.47
C CYS A 163 7.01 9.06 -22.71
N ILE A 164 7.27 8.82 -21.42
CA ILE A 164 8.13 9.68 -20.60
C ILE A 164 9.53 9.80 -21.20
N SER A 165 10.12 8.68 -21.64
CA SER A 165 11.48 8.68 -22.20
C SER A 165 11.61 9.57 -23.43
N ASN A 166 10.54 9.72 -24.21
CA ASN A 166 10.49 10.60 -25.38
C ASN A 166 10.42 12.10 -25.03
N PHE A 167 10.18 12.46 -23.77
CA PHE A 167 10.08 13.86 -23.33
C PHE A 167 11.03 14.20 -22.17
N SER A 168 11.75 13.22 -21.60
CA SER A 168 12.64 13.40 -20.44
C SER A 168 13.86 14.30 -20.73
N PHE A 169 14.19 14.55 -21.99
CA PHE A 169 15.27 15.47 -22.37
C PHE A 169 14.85 16.94 -22.35
N LEU A 170 13.55 17.23 -22.21
CA LEU A 170 13.04 18.59 -22.15
C LEU A 170 13.12 19.10 -20.70
N PRO A 171 13.52 20.36 -20.48
CA PRO A 171 13.71 20.92 -19.14
C PRO A 171 12.39 21.26 -18.41
N ASN A 172 11.23 20.87 -18.95
CA ASN A 172 9.93 21.28 -18.44
C ASN A 172 9.01 20.08 -18.23
N ASP A 173 8.83 19.70 -16.97
CA ASP A 173 8.03 18.55 -16.54
C ASP A 173 6.54 18.67 -16.95
N THR A 174 6.03 19.88 -17.15
CA THR A 174 4.65 20.10 -17.61
C THR A 174 4.36 19.48 -18.98
N VAL A 175 5.38 19.35 -19.83
CA VAL A 175 5.24 18.69 -21.15
C VAL A 175 5.03 17.18 -20.98
N ILE A 176 5.67 16.56 -19.98
CA ILE A 176 5.49 15.14 -19.67
C ILE A 176 4.05 14.89 -19.24
N CYS A 177 3.53 15.73 -18.34
CA CYS A 177 2.14 15.64 -17.88
C CYS A 177 1.18 15.72 -19.06
N ASP A 178 1.28 16.75 -19.91
CA ASP A 178 0.34 16.98 -21.01
C ASP A 178 0.42 15.89 -22.09
N LYS A 179 1.61 15.37 -22.39
CA LYS A 179 1.80 14.38 -23.47
C LYS A 179 1.56 12.94 -23.03
N CYS A 180 1.84 12.62 -21.77
CA CYS A 180 1.75 11.25 -21.26
C CYS A 180 0.52 10.99 -20.38
N LEU A 181 -0.36 11.98 -20.19
CA LEU A 181 -1.60 11.83 -19.42
C LEU A 181 -2.46 10.65 -19.88
N SER A 182 -2.61 10.46 -21.19
CA SER A 182 -3.41 9.34 -21.73
C SER A 182 -2.85 7.99 -21.30
N SER A 183 -1.54 7.78 -21.48
CA SER A 183 -0.88 6.53 -21.10
C SER A 183 -0.88 6.31 -19.59
N PHE A 184 -0.74 7.39 -18.80
CA PHE A 184 -0.85 7.33 -17.34
C PHE A 184 -2.27 6.92 -16.91
N ASN A 185 -3.30 7.57 -17.45
CA ASN A 185 -4.69 7.26 -17.14
C ASN A 185 -5.05 5.81 -17.50
N GLU A 186 -4.58 5.31 -18.63
CA GLU A 186 -4.79 3.92 -19.01
C GLU A 186 -4.14 2.91 -18.05
N LEU A 187 -2.95 3.23 -17.53
CA LEU A 187 -2.26 2.45 -16.51
C LEU A 187 -2.99 2.52 -15.17
N PHE A 188 -3.33 3.74 -14.73
CA PHE A 188 -4.02 4.00 -13.48
C PHE A 188 -5.40 3.36 -13.42
N GLN A 189 -6.20 3.48 -14.48
CA GLN A 189 -7.52 2.86 -14.55
C GLN A 189 -7.43 1.33 -14.50
N PHE A 190 -6.44 0.73 -15.18
CA PHE A 190 -6.24 -0.71 -15.12
C PHE A 190 -5.83 -1.17 -13.71
N TYR A 191 -4.89 -0.46 -13.08
CA TYR A 191 -4.50 -0.73 -11.69
C TYR A 191 -5.69 -0.59 -10.73
N TRP A 192 -6.46 0.50 -10.86
CA TRP A 192 -7.63 0.73 -10.03
C TRP A 192 -8.68 -0.37 -10.20
N TYR A 193 -8.92 -0.81 -11.44
CA TYR A 193 -9.81 -1.94 -11.73
C TYR A 193 -9.39 -3.21 -11.01
N ILE A 194 -8.12 -3.61 -11.09
CA ILE A 194 -7.64 -4.84 -10.40
C ILE A 194 -7.60 -4.66 -8.87
N TYR A 195 -7.44 -3.43 -8.38
CA TYR A 195 -7.41 -3.12 -6.95
C TYR A 195 -8.79 -3.21 -6.29
N ILE A 196 -9.84 -2.68 -6.95
CA ILE A 196 -11.20 -2.66 -6.39
C ILE A 196 -11.99 -3.95 -6.65
N THR A 197 -11.61 -4.73 -7.66
CA THR A 197 -12.39 -5.91 -8.05
C THR A 197 -12.19 -7.03 -7.04
N PRO A 198 -13.26 -7.54 -6.40
CA PRO A 198 -13.12 -8.63 -5.44
C PRO A 198 -12.62 -9.90 -6.12
N ASN A 199 -11.81 -10.67 -5.40
CA ASN A 199 -11.22 -11.95 -5.85
C ASN A 199 -10.18 -11.82 -6.99
N ILE A 200 -9.76 -10.61 -7.37
CA ILE A 200 -8.57 -10.42 -8.20
C ILE A 200 -7.39 -10.16 -7.26
N ASN A 201 -6.40 -11.07 -7.29
CA ASN A 201 -5.16 -10.88 -6.55
C ASN A 201 -4.07 -10.32 -7.49
N PHE A 202 -3.16 -9.53 -6.94
CA PHE A 202 -1.95 -9.05 -7.60
C PHE A 202 -0.77 -9.14 -6.62
N CYS A 203 0.44 -9.26 -7.17
CA CYS A 203 1.66 -9.35 -6.38
C CYS A 203 2.17 -7.97 -5.95
N LEU A 204 3.11 -7.99 -5.00
CA LEU A 204 3.78 -6.80 -4.47
C LEU A 204 4.49 -5.99 -5.57
N ASP A 205 5.01 -6.64 -6.62
CA ASP A 205 5.66 -5.95 -7.75
C ASP A 205 4.73 -4.93 -8.42
N VAL A 206 3.45 -5.28 -8.59
CA VAL A 206 2.44 -4.41 -9.21
C VAL A 206 2.12 -3.23 -8.30
N GLU A 207 1.87 -3.51 -7.02
CA GLU A 207 1.51 -2.52 -6.01
C GLU A 207 2.60 -1.46 -5.83
N THR A 208 3.83 -1.91 -5.57
CA THR A 208 4.96 -1.02 -5.30
C THR A 208 5.37 -0.24 -6.54
N THR A 209 5.37 -0.88 -7.71
CA THR A 209 5.67 -0.18 -8.98
C THR A 209 4.63 0.88 -9.28
N MET A 210 3.35 0.63 -9.01
CA MET A 210 2.31 1.63 -9.20
C MET A 210 2.41 2.76 -8.19
N ASN A 211 2.68 2.46 -6.91
CA ASN A 211 2.85 3.46 -5.88
C ASN A 211 4.00 4.44 -6.22
N ASP A 212 5.14 3.92 -6.67
CA ASP A 212 6.26 4.75 -7.15
C ASP A 212 5.89 5.56 -8.39
N THR A 213 5.14 4.95 -9.32
CA THR A 213 4.65 5.63 -10.53
C THR A 213 3.73 6.81 -10.18
N MET A 214 2.80 6.62 -9.23
CA MET A 214 1.93 7.68 -8.73
C MET A 214 2.71 8.76 -7.99
N ASN A 215 3.66 8.38 -7.13
CA ASN A 215 4.52 9.33 -6.44
C ASN A 215 5.33 10.18 -7.43
N LEU A 216 5.88 9.58 -8.48
CA LEU A 216 6.60 10.30 -9.53
C LEU A 216 5.67 11.28 -10.26
N TRP A 217 4.46 10.83 -10.62
CA TRP A 217 3.49 11.64 -11.35
C TRP A 217 2.99 12.86 -10.55
N HIS A 218 2.53 12.65 -9.32
CA HIS A 218 1.90 13.70 -8.52
C HIS A 218 2.89 14.52 -7.69
N ASN A 219 3.88 13.87 -7.07
CA ASN A 219 4.75 14.54 -6.10
C ASN A 219 6.07 15.05 -6.69
N VAL A 220 6.58 14.40 -7.74
CA VAL A 220 7.84 14.83 -8.39
C VAL A 220 7.58 15.77 -9.56
N TRP A 221 6.69 15.38 -10.48
CA TRP A 221 6.36 16.20 -11.65
C TRP A 221 5.20 17.17 -11.44
N HIS A 222 4.53 17.10 -10.29
CA HIS A 222 3.39 17.96 -9.96
C HIS A 222 2.32 18.00 -11.04
N CYS A 223 2.06 16.85 -11.69
CA CYS A 223 0.98 16.74 -12.66
C CYS A 223 -0.36 16.93 -11.93
N SER A 224 -1.06 18.02 -12.26
CA SER A 224 -2.37 18.37 -11.69
C SER A 224 -3.44 17.38 -12.15
N ASP A 225 -4.21 16.83 -11.19
CA ASP A 225 -5.44 16.06 -11.47
C ASP A 225 -6.60 16.97 -11.94
N ASP A 226 -6.54 18.27 -11.61
CA ASP A 226 -7.76 19.05 -11.36
C ASP A 226 -8.04 20.22 -12.31
N ARG A 227 -7.36 20.37 -13.45
CA ARG A 227 -7.71 21.47 -14.37
C ARG A 227 -9.18 21.45 -14.83
N ALA A 228 -9.85 20.30 -14.76
CA ALA A 228 -11.29 20.16 -15.01
C ALA A 228 -12.14 20.07 -13.72
N GLU A 229 -11.59 19.56 -12.62
CA GLU A 229 -12.33 19.35 -11.36
C GLU A 229 -12.44 20.64 -10.54
N GLU A 230 -11.42 21.51 -10.53
CA GLU A 230 -11.50 22.82 -9.86
C GLU A 230 -12.69 23.62 -10.39
N LEU A 231 -12.86 23.72 -11.72
CA LEU A 231 -13.98 24.45 -12.31
C LEU A 231 -15.34 23.86 -11.90
N ARG A 232 -15.43 22.52 -11.83
CA ARG A 232 -16.66 21.81 -11.44
C ARG A 232 -16.99 22.06 -9.96
N ASP A 233 -16.00 22.05 -9.10
CA ASP A 233 -16.18 22.29 -7.66
C ASP A 233 -16.58 23.74 -7.37
N TRP A 234 -16.00 24.71 -8.09
CA TRP A 234 -16.45 26.11 -8.03
C TRP A 234 -17.90 26.27 -8.52
N THR A 235 -18.33 25.51 -9.53
CA THR A 235 -19.74 25.57 -10.00
C THR A 235 -20.71 24.95 -9.00
N LEU A 236 -20.33 23.87 -8.31
CA LEU A 236 -21.13 23.24 -7.25
C LEU A 236 -21.24 24.12 -6.00
N LEU A 237 -20.13 24.75 -5.60
CA LEU A 237 -20.12 25.75 -4.53
C LEU A 237 -20.97 26.97 -4.89
N GLY A 238 -20.89 27.44 -6.12
CA GLY A 238 -21.73 28.54 -6.61
C GLY A 238 -23.22 28.22 -6.55
N TYR A 239 -23.63 27.04 -7.02
CA TYR A 239 -25.03 26.61 -7.02
C TYR A 239 -25.59 26.43 -5.60
N SER A 240 -24.83 25.78 -4.72
CA SER A 240 -25.24 25.57 -3.33
C SER A 240 -25.39 26.89 -2.57
N LEU A 241 -24.47 27.84 -2.74
CA LEU A 241 -24.56 29.16 -2.13
C LEU A 241 -25.77 29.95 -2.65
N ALA A 242 -25.99 29.95 -3.97
CA ALA A 242 -27.12 30.65 -4.57
C ALA A 242 -28.47 30.11 -4.06
N LEU A 243 -28.61 28.78 -3.96
CA LEU A 243 -29.81 28.14 -3.45
C LEU A 243 -30.08 28.49 -1.98
N LEU A 244 -29.05 28.54 -1.14
CA LEU A 244 -29.18 28.98 0.26
C LEU A 244 -29.61 30.45 0.37
N ILE A 245 -29.07 31.34 -0.47
CA ILE A 245 -29.47 32.75 -0.50
C ILE A 245 -30.94 32.88 -0.90
N ILE A 246 -31.40 32.10 -1.89
CA ILE A 246 -32.80 32.11 -2.32
C ILE A 246 -33.72 31.64 -1.18
N ILE A 247 -33.38 30.54 -0.51
CA ILE A 247 -34.17 30.01 0.62
C ILE A 247 -34.25 31.03 1.76
N THR A 248 -33.13 31.69 2.10
CA THR A 248 -33.12 32.70 3.16
C THR A 248 -33.97 33.91 2.81
N ILE A 249 -33.91 34.41 1.57
CA ILE A 249 -34.78 35.50 1.10
C ILE A 249 -36.26 35.12 1.21
N PHE A 250 -36.64 33.92 0.75
CA PHE A 250 -38.03 33.45 0.87
C PHE A 250 -38.47 33.29 2.32
N PHE A 251 -37.61 32.81 3.21
CA PHE A 251 -37.89 32.69 4.63
C PHE A 251 -38.16 34.05 5.28
N TYR A 252 -37.30 35.05 5.01
CA TYR A 252 -37.48 36.40 5.55
C TYR A 252 -38.71 37.11 4.96
N ALA A 253 -38.97 36.96 3.65
CA ALA A 253 -40.16 37.51 3.02
C ALA A 253 -41.45 36.87 3.57
N GLY A 254 -41.48 35.54 3.71
CA GLY A 254 -42.60 34.81 4.31
C GLY A 254 -42.86 35.22 5.77
N SER A 255 -41.80 35.35 6.56
CA SER A 255 -41.87 35.80 7.96
C SER A 255 -42.41 37.23 8.08
N TYR A 256 -42.01 38.13 7.17
CA TYR A 256 -42.49 39.51 7.16
C TYR A 256 -43.98 39.59 6.82
N ILE A 257 -44.44 38.86 5.79
CA ILE A 257 -45.85 38.83 5.40
C ILE A 257 -46.69 38.27 6.55
N GLN A 258 -46.30 37.14 7.14
CA GLN A 258 -47.03 36.53 8.25
C GLN A 258 -47.05 37.42 9.50
N SER A 259 -45.95 38.09 9.82
CA SER A 259 -45.91 39.06 10.92
C SER A 259 -46.88 40.23 10.68
N SER A 260 -46.95 40.73 9.44
CA SER A 260 -47.87 41.82 9.08
C SER A 260 -49.35 41.42 9.16
N GLU A 261 -49.68 40.17 8.81
CA GLU A 261 -51.05 39.64 8.93
C GLU A 261 -51.45 39.46 10.40
N ILE A 262 -50.55 38.92 11.23
CA ILE A 262 -50.78 38.79 12.68
C ILE A 262 -51.00 40.17 13.32
N GLN A 263 -50.20 41.19 12.94
CA GLN A 263 -50.43 42.54 13.44
C GLN A 263 -51.77 43.13 12.99
N ARG A 264 -52.19 42.90 11.74
CA ARG A 264 -53.50 43.36 11.24
C ARG A 264 -54.66 42.70 11.98
N HIS A 265 -54.58 41.40 12.25
CA HIS A 265 -55.59 40.69 13.03
C HIS A 265 -55.65 41.19 14.47
N LEU A 266 -54.51 41.43 15.12
CA LEU A 266 -54.48 41.98 16.50
C LEU A 266 -55.08 43.39 16.60
N VAL A 267 -54.88 44.24 15.60
CA VAL A 267 -55.52 45.57 15.53
C VAL A 267 -57.02 45.47 15.30
N GLN A 268 -57.50 44.48 14.55
CA GLN A 268 -58.95 44.24 14.43
C GLN A 268 -59.56 43.73 15.74
N TYR A 269 -58.87 42.84 16.48
CA TYR A 269 -59.33 42.37 17.78
C TYR A 269 -59.34 43.46 18.86
N SER A 270 -58.43 44.43 18.81
CA SER A 270 -58.41 45.55 19.76
C SER A 270 -59.48 46.61 19.50
N GLN A 271 -60.07 46.64 18.30
CA GLN A 271 -61.20 47.52 17.96
C GLN A 271 -62.57 46.88 18.19
N LEU A 272 -62.63 45.59 18.54
CA LEU A 272 -63.84 44.94 19.02
C LEU A 272 -64.00 45.25 20.51
N GLU A 273 -65.12 45.85 20.89
CA GLU A 273 -65.44 46.15 22.29
C GLU A 273 -65.45 44.86 23.12
N ALA A 274 -64.69 44.85 24.21
CA ALA A 274 -64.49 43.65 25.02
C ALA A 274 -65.84 43.14 25.57
N PRO A 275 -66.22 41.87 25.31
CA PRO A 275 -67.39 41.32 25.97
C PRO A 275 -67.11 41.26 27.47
N CYS A 276 -67.95 41.97 28.24
CA CYS A 276 -67.93 41.96 29.69
C CYS A 276 -67.88 40.52 30.23
N ALA A 277 -66.77 40.21 30.89
CA ALA A 277 -66.59 39.21 31.92
C ALA A 277 -67.23 37.82 31.68
N LEU A 278 -66.41 36.87 31.21
CA LEU A 278 -66.52 35.51 31.71
C LEU A 278 -65.17 35.07 32.30
N ARG A 279 -65.17 35.00 33.63
CA ARG A 279 -64.07 34.56 34.48
C ARG A 279 -63.80 33.07 34.25
N SER A 280 -62.86 32.72 33.38
CA SER A 280 -62.30 31.37 33.33
C SER A 280 -61.04 31.31 34.18
N HIS A 281 -61.20 30.81 35.40
CA HIS A 281 -60.11 30.32 36.24
C HIS A 281 -59.42 29.15 35.53
N ILE A 282 -58.17 29.32 35.09
CA ILE A 282 -57.25 28.19 34.94
C ILE A 282 -55.88 28.59 35.53
N LEU A 283 -55.48 27.76 36.49
CA LEU A 283 -54.34 27.77 37.40
C LEU A 283 -52.98 28.17 36.77
N SER A 284 -52.26 29.07 37.45
CA SER A 284 -50.79 29.15 37.38
C SER A 284 -50.21 28.90 38.77
N SER A 285 -49.31 27.92 38.82
CA SER A 285 -48.54 27.50 39.98
C SER A 285 -47.34 28.44 40.22
N SER A 286 -46.88 28.42 41.48
CA SER A 286 -45.62 28.91 42.05
C SER A 286 -45.43 30.42 42.29
N THR A 287 -45.89 30.84 43.48
CA THR A 287 -45.07 31.41 44.58
C THR A 287 -43.86 32.28 44.23
N LEU A 288 -43.89 33.56 44.63
CA LEU A 288 -42.95 34.10 45.62
C LEU A 288 -43.44 35.43 46.20
N ASP A 289 -43.29 35.56 47.51
CA ASP A 289 -43.84 36.58 48.42
C ASP A 289 -43.23 37.99 48.35
N ARG A 290 -44.06 38.95 48.82
CA ARG A 290 -43.74 40.15 49.64
C ARG A 290 -42.96 41.29 48.95
N VAL A 291 -43.34 42.58 49.04
CA VAL A 291 -43.68 43.41 50.21
C VAL A 291 -44.41 44.71 49.74
N SER A 292 -45.45 45.16 50.46
CA SER A 292 -45.94 46.56 50.62
C SER A 292 -47.33 46.47 51.27
N SER A 293 -47.59 46.80 52.56
CA SER A 293 -47.55 48.12 53.22
C SER A 293 -48.09 49.21 52.29
N SER A 294 -49.23 49.86 52.47
CA SER A 294 -50.07 50.09 53.64
C SER A 294 -51.34 50.84 53.17
N THR A 295 -52.42 50.69 53.95
CA THR A 295 -53.48 51.68 54.21
C THR A 295 -54.40 52.15 53.08
N ALA A 296 -55.58 51.52 53.11
CA ALA A 296 -56.93 52.07 52.95
C ALA A 296 -57.12 53.59 52.78
N GLY A 297 -57.99 53.95 51.85
CA GLY A 297 -58.62 55.26 51.74
C GLY A 297 -59.90 55.12 50.93
N ASP A 298 -61.00 55.02 51.65
CA ASP A 298 -62.35 54.71 51.20
C ASP A 298 -62.99 55.85 50.39
N CYS A 299 -64.02 55.45 49.65
CA CYS A 299 -64.86 56.27 48.81
C CYS A 299 -65.82 57.12 49.66
N GLU A 300 -65.93 58.43 49.41
CA GLU A 300 -67.15 59.14 49.79
C GLU A 300 -67.62 60.19 48.79
N ARG A 301 -68.94 60.12 48.62
CA ARG A 301 -69.89 60.84 47.76
C ARG A 301 -70.29 62.14 48.46
N ILE A 302 -70.69 63.19 47.71
CA ILE A 302 -71.92 63.98 47.96
C ILE A 302 -72.21 64.99 46.83
N SER A 303 -73.43 64.82 46.32
CA SER A 303 -74.39 65.62 45.54
C SER A 303 -74.33 67.16 45.49
N ASN A 304 -74.78 67.79 44.39
CA ASN A 304 -76.14 68.38 44.22
C ASN A 304 -76.29 69.32 43.00
N LEU A 305 -77.57 69.55 42.63
CA LEU A 305 -78.22 70.51 41.71
C LEU A 305 -78.62 69.90 40.35
N GLN A 306 -79.89 69.82 39.95
CA GLN A 306 -81.12 70.54 40.31
C GLN A 306 -82.33 69.67 39.95
#